data_AF-A0A350D3Z5-F1
#
_entry.id   AF-A0A350D3Z5-F1
#
_cell.length_a   1.000
_cell.length_b   1.000
_cell.length_c   1.000
_cell.angle_alpha   90.00
_cell.angle_beta   90.00
_cell.angle_gamma   90.00
#
_symmetry.space_group_name_H-M   'P 1'
#
loop_
_entity.id
_entity.type
_entity.pdbx_description
1 polymer ?
#
loop_
_entity_poly.entity_id
_entity_poly.type
_entity_poly.pdbx_seq_one_letter_code
_entity_poly.pdbx_strand_id
1 'polypeptide(L)'
;MMVCILVMAIFTSLGLGWLVSSQIFLQVEGSRKLNRLALYAAENGLKTSLEAISGHLQSSYSGQEITEEDFQSLRGRLLSGENPLTGSDLDEIIEAVESYDDFSKMSWQVSASVEKTGLEDFEQYLKSTCRLIIDSTGRVQDFGGKRSEEVIASLTFYAGHLPLDRLSAAIEADGLPEEARDKINIIPSNPASIKNDQPLTLSQGTIPDNALPLISRGLKILKPDALPDWLLRQALGLPPGNEPVPDGVYLIRDDLGPGGVFVEGDLTQLLLGIETDWQIIQFQQEEKTWQIKFNPPSQKINFITPDGQIDDDGLLIPLIMINGQVKNLTGGQPGQDGFLIPSAEEETLSILSDCRLTIVSSGKINITTSLKAQGLEWKEGIPYLRQPDSPLTIWSTGKDFQTEEQVDGGINLLSQENNPMTITGNLVAGGEGLKIDSKSGEVQVAGSLAATRINPGDNQLTVFTGLQTGSLEDDTGGLNIYSDKPLIHLNEFKIIEWRVAK
;
A
#
# COMPACT_ATOMS: atom_id res chain seq x y z
N MET A 1 84.67 35.71 -14.53
CA MET A 1 83.97 35.22 -15.75
C MET A 1 83.39 33.82 -15.56
N MET A 2 84.19 32.80 -15.23
CA MET A 2 83.69 31.42 -15.05
C MET A 2 82.64 31.26 -13.92
N VAL A 3 82.82 31.95 -12.79
CA VAL A 3 81.84 31.97 -11.68
C VAL A 3 80.51 32.60 -12.11
N CYS A 4 80.54 33.67 -12.90
CA CYS A 4 79.32 34.33 -13.40
C CYS A 4 78.54 33.42 -14.37
N ILE A 5 79.25 32.65 -15.22
CA ILE A 5 78.63 31.69 -16.13
C ILE A 5 77.99 30.54 -15.35
N LEU A 6 78.66 30.02 -14.32
CA LEU A 6 78.12 28.97 -13.44
C LEU A 6 76.87 29.45 -12.69
N VAL A 7 76.91 30.64 -12.11
CA VAL A 7 75.77 31.25 -11.42
C VAL A 7 74.60 31.48 -12.39
N MET A 8 74.87 31.96 -13.61
CA MET A 8 73.87 32.11 -14.66
C MET A 8 73.26 30.76 -15.09
N ALA A 9 74.06 29.69 -15.22
CA ALA A 9 73.58 28.34 -15.52
C ALA A 9 72.72 27.75 -14.39
N ILE A 10 73.06 28.03 -13.13
CA ILE A 10 72.27 27.62 -11.97
C ILE A 10 70.93 28.36 -11.94
N PHE A 11 70.93 29.68 -12.11
CA PHE A 11 69.68 30.46 -12.11
C PHE A 11 68.78 30.16 -13.32
N THR A 12 69.36 29.92 -14.50
CA THR A 12 68.58 29.53 -15.69
C THR A 12 68.02 28.12 -15.56
N SER A 13 68.77 27.15 -15.02
CA SER A 13 68.24 25.80 -14.77
C SER A 13 67.17 25.77 -13.67
N LEU A 14 67.33 26.53 -12.59
CA LEU A 14 66.29 26.73 -11.57
C LEU A 14 65.05 27.42 -12.14
N GLY A 15 65.23 28.47 -12.95
CA GLY A 15 64.12 29.19 -13.61
C GLY A 15 63.36 28.31 -14.58
N LEU A 16 64.06 27.53 -15.42
CA LEU A 16 63.42 26.55 -16.31
C LEU A 16 62.72 25.45 -15.52
N GLY A 17 63.36 24.93 -14.48
CA GLY A 17 62.78 23.88 -13.62
C GLY A 17 61.49 24.34 -12.95
N TRP A 18 61.43 25.60 -12.51
CA TRP A 18 60.22 26.18 -11.92
C TRP A 18 59.10 26.39 -12.94
N LEU A 19 59.44 26.86 -14.16
CA LEU A 19 58.46 27.00 -15.25
C LEU A 19 57.88 25.64 -15.67
N VAL A 20 58.74 24.61 -15.83
CA VAL A 20 58.29 23.25 -16.18
C VAL A 20 57.42 22.67 -15.06
N SER A 21 57.82 22.83 -13.79
CA SER A 21 57.03 22.36 -12.64
C SER A 21 55.67 23.07 -12.55
N SER A 22 55.63 24.39 -12.79
CA SER A 22 54.38 25.17 -12.82
C SER A 22 53.47 24.75 -13.98
N GLN A 23 54.03 24.49 -15.17
CA GLN A 23 53.28 24.00 -16.32
C GLN A 23 52.70 22.61 -16.07
N ILE A 24 53.49 21.69 -15.48
CA ILE A 24 53.01 20.36 -15.08
C ILE A 24 51.91 20.48 -14.03
N PHE A 25 52.09 21.32 -13.01
CA PHE A 25 51.09 21.55 -11.97
C PHE A 25 49.76 22.06 -12.57
N LEU A 26 49.80 23.07 -13.43
CA LEU A 26 48.61 23.62 -14.11
C LEU A 26 47.95 22.58 -15.03
N GLN A 27 48.72 21.74 -15.71
CA GLN A 27 48.18 20.65 -16.53
C GLN A 27 47.50 19.57 -15.67
N VAL A 28 48.09 19.20 -14.54
CA VAL A 28 47.53 18.21 -13.62
C VAL A 28 46.27 18.75 -12.94
N GLU A 29 46.29 19.98 -12.43
CA GLU A 29 45.10 20.60 -11.83
C GLU A 29 43.99 20.84 -12.87
N GLY A 30 44.34 21.31 -14.07
CA GLY A 30 43.41 21.46 -15.17
C GLY A 30 42.74 20.14 -15.56
N SER A 31 43.53 19.06 -15.68
CA SER A 31 43.03 17.71 -15.94
C SER A 31 42.14 17.19 -14.80
N ARG A 32 42.50 17.44 -13.54
CA ARG A 32 41.65 17.08 -12.38
C ARG A 32 40.31 17.82 -12.41
N LYS A 33 40.31 19.12 -12.73
CA LYS A 33 39.10 19.92 -12.85
C LYS A 33 38.20 19.41 -13.98
N LEU A 34 38.76 19.15 -15.16
CA LEU A 34 38.01 18.64 -16.30
C LEU A 34 37.47 17.22 -16.05
N ASN A 35 38.22 16.37 -15.33
CA ASN A 35 37.71 15.06 -14.89
C ASN A 35 36.53 15.18 -13.92
N ARG A 36 36.56 16.15 -12.99
CA ARG A 36 35.42 16.41 -12.08
C ARG A 36 34.19 16.89 -12.86
N LEU A 37 34.38 17.77 -13.84
CA LEU A 37 33.29 18.22 -14.71
C LEU A 37 32.71 17.06 -15.55
N ALA A 38 33.55 16.18 -16.07
CA ALA A 38 33.07 14.97 -16.77
C ALA A 38 32.27 14.04 -15.84
N LEU A 39 32.64 13.96 -14.56
CA LEU A 39 31.88 13.20 -13.56
C LEU A 39 30.52 13.86 -13.27
N TYR A 40 30.48 15.18 -13.07
CA TYR A 40 29.21 15.91 -12.92
C TYR A 40 28.30 15.79 -14.15
N ALA A 41 28.88 15.77 -15.35
CA ALA A 41 28.12 15.50 -16.57
C ALA A 41 27.49 14.09 -16.55
N ALA A 42 28.22 13.08 -16.08
CA ALA A 42 27.68 11.72 -15.94
C ALA A 42 26.55 11.67 -14.88
N GLU A 43 26.77 12.27 -13.72
CA GLU A 43 25.80 12.37 -12.62
C GLU A 43 24.51 13.07 -13.07
N ASN A 44 24.63 14.17 -13.83
CA ASN A 44 23.48 14.87 -14.40
C ASN A 44 22.69 13.97 -15.35
N GLY A 45 23.37 13.25 -16.25
CA GLY A 45 22.71 12.31 -17.15
C GLY A 45 21.93 11.22 -16.41
N LEU A 46 22.46 10.71 -15.29
CA LEU A 46 21.74 9.76 -14.45
C LEU A 46 20.51 10.38 -13.80
N LYS A 47 20.63 11.58 -13.20
CA LYS A 47 19.51 12.25 -12.51
C LYS A 47 18.37 12.53 -13.47
N THR A 48 18.67 13.12 -14.63
CA THR A 48 17.64 13.46 -15.62
C THR A 48 16.97 12.21 -16.17
N SER A 49 17.74 11.15 -16.45
CA SER A 49 17.17 9.90 -16.97
C SER A 49 16.35 9.15 -15.93
N LEU A 50 16.78 9.16 -14.66
CA LEU A 50 16.04 8.55 -13.56
C LEU A 50 14.73 9.28 -13.30
N GLU A 51 14.72 10.62 -13.38
CA GLU A 51 13.50 11.43 -13.29
C GLU A 51 12.56 11.15 -14.46
N ALA A 52 13.07 11.08 -15.70
CA ALA A 52 12.28 10.76 -16.89
C ALA A 52 11.68 9.34 -16.83
N ILE A 53 12.49 8.34 -16.47
CA ILE A 53 12.04 6.95 -16.31
C ILE A 53 11.02 6.85 -15.18
N SER A 54 11.28 7.45 -14.02
CA SER A 54 10.33 7.46 -12.90
C SER A 54 9.00 8.09 -13.31
N GLY A 55 9.03 9.25 -13.97
CA GLY A 55 7.83 9.95 -14.44
C GLY A 55 7.04 9.14 -15.47
N HIS A 56 7.72 8.52 -16.44
CA HIS A 56 7.08 7.68 -17.44
C HIS A 56 6.50 6.39 -16.84
N LEU A 57 7.22 5.76 -15.91
CA LEU A 57 6.73 4.57 -15.24
C LEU A 57 5.53 4.87 -14.33
N GLN A 58 5.56 6.01 -13.65
CA GLN A 58 4.42 6.49 -12.87
C GLN A 58 3.22 6.79 -13.76
N SER A 59 3.38 7.43 -14.92
CA SER A 59 2.24 7.72 -15.79
C SER A 59 1.67 6.46 -16.45
N SER A 60 2.53 5.52 -16.84
CA SER A 60 2.12 4.36 -17.65
C SER A 60 1.75 3.14 -16.81
N TYR A 61 2.28 3.01 -15.59
CA TYR A 61 2.05 1.83 -14.73
C TYR A 61 1.45 2.20 -13.37
N SER A 62 0.71 3.29 -13.28
CA SER A 62 -0.10 3.59 -12.11
C SER A 62 -1.53 3.06 -12.29
N GLY A 63 -1.73 1.77 -12.01
CA GLY A 63 -3.08 1.21 -11.84
C GLY A 63 -3.90 1.16 -13.11
N GLN A 64 -3.23 1.04 -14.27
CA GLN A 64 -3.91 1.01 -15.56
C GLN A 64 -4.70 -0.30 -15.69
N GLU A 65 -5.97 -0.18 -16.11
CA GLU A 65 -6.80 -1.34 -16.46
C GLU A 65 -6.23 -2.03 -17.70
N ILE A 66 -6.06 -3.34 -17.61
CA ILE A 66 -5.72 -4.21 -18.73
C ILE A 66 -6.89 -5.14 -19.00
N THR A 67 -6.98 -5.72 -20.20
CA THR A 67 -8.01 -6.74 -20.46
C THR A 67 -7.58 -8.09 -19.90
N GLU A 68 -8.53 -9.00 -19.70
CA GLU A 68 -8.21 -10.38 -19.27
C GLU A 68 -7.33 -11.11 -20.30
N GLU A 69 -7.53 -10.86 -21.59
CA GLU A 69 -6.69 -11.40 -22.66
C GLU A 69 -5.26 -10.86 -22.57
N ASP A 70 -5.09 -9.56 -22.34
CA ASP A 70 -3.79 -8.94 -22.13
C ASP A 70 -3.09 -9.47 -20.87
N PHE A 71 -3.84 -9.68 -19.79
CA PHE A 71 -3.32 -10.27 -18.56
C PHE A 71 -2.81 -11.70 -18.78
N GLN A 72 -3.61 -12.57 -19.42
CA GLN A 72 -3.19 -13.94 -19.71
C GLN A 72 -1.99 -13.99 -20.68
N SER A 73 -1.95 -13.08 -21.67
CA SER A 73 -0.82 -12.90 -22.57
C SER A 73 0.44 -12.48 -21.80
N LEU A 74 0.33 -11.47 -20.93
CA LEU A 74 1.41 -11.00 -20.06
C LEU A 74 1.89 -12.12 -19.13
N ARG A 75 0.98 -12.87 -18.51
CA ARG A 75 1.30 -14.04 -17.69
C ARG A 75 2.11 -15.07 -18.45
N GLY A 76 1.68 -15.43 -19.66
CA GLY A 76 2.41 -16.34 -20.54
C GLY A 76 3.83 -15.85 -20.86
N ARG A 77 3.97 -14.57 -21.24
CA ARG A 77 5.26 -13.93 -21.55
C ARG A 77 6.20 -13.92 -20.34
N LEU A 78 5.72 -13.48 -19.18
CA LEU A 78 6.50 -13.43 -17.95
C LEU A 78 6.93 -14.83 -17.50
N LEU A 79 6.05 -15.83 -17.61
CA LEU A 79 6.39 -17.23 -17.30
C LEU A 79 7.42 -17.82 -18.28
N SER A 80 7.42 -17.40 -19.54
CA SER A 80 8.46 -17.78 -20.52
C SER A 80 9.81 -17.10 -20.32
N GLY A 81 9.91 -16.16 -19.37
CA GLY A 81 11.16 -15.49 -19.00
C GLY A 81 11.33 -14.08 -19.57
N GLU A 82 10.31 -13.52 -20.22
CA GLU A 82 10.33 -12.11 -20.64
C GLU A 82 10.15 -11.15 -19.45
N ASN A 83 10.46 -9.88 -19.69
CA ASN A 83 10.28 -8.78 -18.75
C ASN A 83 8.96 -8.03 -19.03
N PRO A 84 8.36 -7.40 -18.00
CA PRO A 84 7.23 -6.51 -18.19
C PRO A 84 7.61 -5.25 -18.97
N LEU A 85 8.86 -4.79 -18.83
CA LEU A 85 9.47 -3.71 -19.61
C LEU A 85 10.43 -4.28 -20.66
N THR A 86 10.36 -3.78 -21.88
CA THR A 86 11.32 -4.11 -22.93
C THR A 86 12.43 -3.06 -23.00
N GLY A 87 13.60 -3.43 -23.54
CA GLY A 87 14.69 -2.48 -23.77
C GLY A 87 14.28 -1.32 -24.69
N SER A 88 13.43 -1.59 -25.68
CA SER A 88 12.88 -0.56 -26.58
C SER A 88 12.02 0.48 -25.85
N ASP A 89 11.27 0.08 -24.82
CA ASP A 89 10.47 1.03 -24.03
C ASP A 89 11.39 2.03 -23.29
N LEU A 90 12.55 1.55 -22.81
CA LEU A 90 13.54 2.38 -22.12
C LEU A 90 14.31 3.27 -23.09
N ASP A 91 14.68 2.73 -24.25
CA ASP A 91 15.40 3.48 -25.28
C ASP A 91 14.55 4.66 -25.78
N GLU A 92 13.25 4.49 -25.98
CA GLU A 92 12.34 5.59 -26.36
C GLU A 92 12.27 6.69 -25.27
N ILE A 93 12.23 6.31 -23.99
CA ILE A 93 12.24 7.25 -22.87
C ILE A 93 13.57 8.02 -22.80
N ILE A 94 14.69 7.36 -23.09
CA ILE A 94 16.04 7.93 -22.95
C ILE A 94 16.46 8.75 -24.17
N GLU A 95 16.08 8.34 -25.39
CA GLU A 95 16.37 9.08 -26.63
C GLU A 95 15.75 10.48 -26.61
N ALA A 96 14.62 10.67 -25.91
CA ALA A 96 14.01 11.98 -25.69
C ALA A 96 14.84 12.91 -24.77
N VAL A 97 15.88 12.41 -24.10
CA VAL A 97 16.63 13.09 -23.03
C VAL A 97 18.08 13.41 -23.44
N GLU A 98 18.50 13.17 -24.69
CA GLU A 98 19.82 13.55 -25.19
C GLU A 98 20.12 15.03 -24.92
N SER A 99 21.08 15.29 -24.03
CA SER A 99 21.25 16.62 -23.46
C SER A 99 22.70 17.09 -23.47
N TYR A 100 22.85 18.30 -23.99
CA TYR A 100 24.07 19.08 -24.03
C TYR A 100 23.85 20.36 -23.22
N ASP A 101 24.76 20.65 -22.28
CA ASP A 101 24.78 21.92 -21.59
C ASP A 101 25.74 22.88 -22.32
N ASP A 102 25.16 23.79 -23.11
CA ASP A 102 25.87 24.84 -23.84
C ASP A 102 26.76 25.70 -22.93
N PHE A 103 26.30 26.00 -21.69
CA PHE A 103 27.00 26.91 -20.78
C PHE A 103 28.26 26.25 -20.21
N SER A 104 28.17 24.99 -19.82
CA SER A 104 29.27 24.25 -19.21
C SER A 104 30.09 23.42 -20.21
N LYS A 105 29.66 23.39 -21.48
CA LYS A 105 30.19 22.54 -22.55
C LYS A 105 30.23 21.05 -22.17
N MET A 106 29.25 20.61 -21.40
CA MET A 106 29.14 19.24 -20.91
C MET A 106 28.15 18.48 -21.79
N SER A 107 28.45 17.22 -22.08
CA SER A 107 27.54 16.29 -22.77
C SER A 107 27.55 14.96 -22.01
N TRP A 108 26.43 14.25 -22.05
CA TRP A 108 26.35 12.90 -21.53
C TRP A 108 25.63 11.99 -22.53
N GLN A 109 25.92 10.70 -22.40
CA GLN A 109 25.28 9.64 -23.15
C GLN A 109 24.79 8.61 -22.14
N VAL A 110 23.51 8.25 -22.23
CA VAL A 110 22.86 7.34 -21.29
C VAL A 110 22.44 6.07 -22.02
N SER A 111 22.54 4.94 -21.34
CA SER A 111 21.97 3.66 -21.76
C SER A 111 21.30 3.00 -20.56
N ALA A 112 20.15 2.36 -20.77
CA ALA A 112 19.51 1.57 -19.72
C ALA A 112 19.23 0.14 -20.19
N SER A 113 19.20 -0.76 -19.23
CA SER A 113 18.80 -2.15 -19.43
C SER A 113 17.99 -2.65 -18.25
N VAL A 114 17.13 -3.65 -18.50
CA VAL A 114 16.30 -4.28 -17.48
C VAL A 114 16.54 -5.78 -17.45
N GLU A 115 16.80 -6.30 -16.26
CA GLU A 115 17.02 -7.71 -15.99
C GLU A 115 15.93 -8.26 -15.07
N LYS A 116 15.38 -9.44 -15.41
CA LYS A 116 14.43 -10.12 -14.54
C LYS A 116 15.13 -10.62 -13.28
N THR A 117 14.60 -10.30 -12.11
CA THR A 117 15.13 -10.79 -10.83
C THR A 117 14.21 -11.81 -10.17
N GLY A 118 12.89 -11.62 -10.26
CA GLY A 118 11.91 -12.51 -9.64
C GLY A 118 10.55 -12.48 -10.33
N LEU A 119 9.82 -13.59 -10.18
CA LEU A 119 8.42 -13.71 -10.56
C LEU A 119 7.71 -14.60 -9.54
N GLU A 120 6.64 -14.10 -8.95
CA GLU A 120 5.74 -14.83 -8.06
C GLU A 120 4.34 -14.82 -8.68
N ASP A 121 3.67 -15.96 -8.68
CA ASP A 121 2.32 -16.15 -9.25
C ASP A 121 1.35 -16.56 -8.14
N PHE A 122 0.37 -15.70 -7.89
CA PHE A 122 -0.63 -15.84 -6.82
C PHE A 122 -2.01 -16.26 -7.34
N GLU A 123 -2.06 -16.88 -8.52
CA GLU A 123 -3.27 -17.25 -9.27
C GLU A 123 -4.07 -16.05 -9.82
N GLN A 124 -4.46 -15.11 -8.95
CA GLN A 124 -5.25 -13.90 -9.26
C GLN A 124 -4.40 -12.76 -9.81
N TYR A 125 -3.13 -12.68 -9.38
CA TYR A 125 -2.19 -11.68 -9.83
C TYR A 125 -0.76 -12.23 -9.85
N LEU A 126 0.10 -11.49 -10.53
CA LEU A 126 1.53 -11.74 -10.63
C LEU A 126 2.29 -10.61 -9.98
N LYS A 127 3.43 -10.95 -9.37
CA LYS A 127 4.43 -10.00 -8.92
C LYS A 127 5.72 -10.24 -9.68
N SER A 128 6.17 -9.24 -10.43
CA SER A 128 7.43 -9.29 -11.17
C SER A 128 8.41 -8.27 -10.60
N THR A 129 9.57 -8.75 -10.19
CA THR A 129 10.68 -7.91 -9.74
C THR A 129 11.75 -7.85 -10.81
N CYS A 130 12.10 -6.63 -11.20
CA CYS A 130 13.07 -6.34 -12.25
C CYS A 130 14.17 -5.44 -11.70
N ARG A 131 15.38 -5.60 -12.23
CA ARG A 131 16.53 -4.75 -11.95
C ARG A 131 16.74 -3.81 -13.13
N LEU A 132 16.59 -2.52 -12.90
CA LEU A 132 16.90 -1.47 -13.85
C LEU A 132 18.36 -1.03 -13.64
N ILE A 133 19.15 -1.05 -14.70
CA ILE A 133 20.55 -0.59 -14.72
C ILE A 133 20.61 0.60 -15.66
N ILE A 134 21.04 1.76 -15.17
CA ILE A 134 21.22 2.98 -15.94
C ILE A 134 22.70 3.35 -15.89
N ASP A 135 23.33 3.43 -17.06
CA ASP A 135 24.71 3.85 -17.23
C ASP A 135 24.73 5.22 -17.92
N SER A 136 25.52 6.16 -17.38
CA SER A 136 25.73 7.48 -17.98
C SER A 136 27.21 7.75 -18.16
N THR A 137 27.60 8.16 -19.38
CA THR A 137 28.96 8.58 -19.70
C THR A 137 29.03 10.07 -19.98
N GLY A 138 29.65 10.81 -19.08
CA GLY A 138 29.86 12.26 -19.19
C GLY A 138 31.15 12.64 -19.92
N ARG A 139 31.09 13.74 -20.66
CA ARG A 139 32.18 14.32 -21.45
C ARG A 139 32.17 15.85 -21.35
N VAL A 140 33.36 16.44 -21.48
CA VAL A 140 33.54 17.89 -21.61
C VAL A 140 34.11 18.16 -23.00
N GLN A 141 33.55 19.14 -23.71
CA GLN A 141 34.05 19.54 -25.03
C GLN A 141 35.55 19.89 -24.95
N ASP A 142 36.30 19.54 -25.99
CA ASP A 142 37.76 19.77 -26.08
C ASP A 142 38.62 19.00 -25.03
N PHE A 143 38.02 18.09 -24.25
CA PHE A 143 38.72 17.20 -23.31
C PHE A 143 38.50 15.73 -23.68
N GLY A 144 39.59 14.97 -23.83
CA GLY A 144 39.51 13.55 -24.22
C GLY A 144 39.10 12.58 -23.11
N GLY A 145 39.06 13.02 -21.85
CA GLY A 145 38.68 12.17 -20.72
C GLY A 145 37.17 11.96 -20.63
N LYS A 146 36.76 10.72 -20.37
CA LYS A 146 35.37 10.33 -20.14
C LYS A 146 35.24 9.78 -18.72
N ARG A 147 34.09 10.02 -18.09
CA ARG A 147 33.73 9.43 -16.81
C ARG A 147 32.37 8.79 -16.93
N SER A 148 32.18 7.68 -16.23
CA SER A 148 30.95 6.92 -16.24
C SER A 148 30.47 6.71 -14.81
N GLU A 149 29.15 6.81 -14.64
CA GLU A 149 28.46 6.45 -13.41
C GLU A 149 27.31 5.52 -13.75
N GLU A 150 26.96 4.66 -12.79
CA GLU A 150 25.93 3.65 -12.92
C GLU A 150 24.99 3.73 -11.71
N VAL A 151 23.70 3.62 -11.99
CA VAL A 151 22.64 3.50 -10.99
C VAL A 151 21.90 2.19 -11.21
N ILE A 152 21.71 1.45 -10.13
CA ILE A 152 20.91 0.24 -10.10
C ILE A 152 19.67 0.50 -9.26
N ALA A 153 18.51 0.26 -9.84
CA ALA A 153 17.22 0.31 -9.17
C ALA A 153 16.49 -1.05 -9.21
N SER A 154 15.71 -1.33 -8.18
CA SER A 154 14.72 -2.40 -8.14
C SER A 154 13.36 -1.84 -8.53
N LEU A 155 12.68 -2.51 -9.46
CA LEU A 155 11.30 -2.23 -9.85
C LEU A 155 10.43 -3.42 -9.49
N THR A 156 9.30 -3.19 -8.81
CA THR A 156 8.32 -4.24 -8.48
C THR A 156 6.98 -3.93 -9.11
N PHE A 157 6.58 -4.74 -10.08
CA PHE A 157 5.29 -4.64 -10.78
C PHE A 157 4.31 -5.68 -10.28
N TYR A 158 3.06 -5.28 -10.12
CA TYR A 158 1.92 -6.18 -9.96
C TYR A 158 1.04 -6.13 -11.20
N ALA A 159 0.53 -7.29 -11.63
CA ALA A 159 -0.41 -7.39 -12.74
C ALA A 159 -1.51 -8.43 -12.46
N GLY A 160 -2.77 -8.13 -12.80
CA GLY A 160 -3.93 -9.02 -12.62
C GLY A 160 -4.97 -8.42 -11.66
N HIS A 161 -5.79 -9.26 -11.05
CA HIS A 161 -6.75 -8.83 -10.02
C HIS A 161 -5.99 -8.51 -8.73
N LEU A 162 -5.70 -7.23 -8.54
CA LEU A 162 -4.78 -6.80 -7.49
C LEU A 162 -5.50 -6.70 -6.15
N PRO A 163 -4.87 -7.14 -5.05
CA PRO A 163 -5.38 -6.88 -3.72
C PRO A 163 -5.36 -5.36 -3.46
N LEU A 164 -6.52 -4.80 -3.13
CA LEU A 164 -6.74 -3.35 -3.00
C LEU A 164 -5.93 -2.73 -1.86
N ASP A 165 -5.51 -3.53 -0.89
CA ASP A 165 -4.67 -3.08 0.21
C ASP A 165 -3.20 -2.82 -0.20
N ARG A 166 -2.80 -3.27 -1.39
CA ARG A 166 -1.50 -2.95 -2.00
C ARG A 166 -1.55 -1.63 -2.76
N LEU A 167 -2.74 -1.12 -3.06
CA LEU A 167 -2.90 0.20 -3.67
C LEU A 167 -2.85 1.26 -2.56
N SER A 168 -1.87 2.15 -2.64
CA SER A 168 -1.63 3.21 -1.64
C SER A 168 -2.89 4.02 -1.30
N ALA A 169 -3.46 4.67 -2.32
CA ALA A 169 -4.77 5.30 -2.26
C ALA A 169 -5.35 5.26 -3.68
N ALA A 170 -6.52 4.68 -3.86
CA ALA A 170 -7.14 4.45 -5.16
C ALA A 170 -8.61 4.84 -5.15
N ILE A 171 -9.04 5.54 -6.20
CA ILE A 171 -10.38 6.08 -6.33
C ILE A 171 -10.86 5.81 -7.75
N GLU A 172 -12.10 5.36 -7.91
CA GLU A 172 -12.69 5.21 -9.25
C GLU A 172 -12.86 6.55 -9.97
N ALA A 173 -12.86 6.50 -11.29
CA ALA A 173 -13.04 7.66 -12.16
C ALA A 173 -14.35 8.39 -11.81
N ASP A 174 -14.28 9.73 -11.80
CA ASP A 174 -15.33 10.64 -11.34
C ASP A 174 -15.67 10.55 -9.83
N GLY A 175 -14.94 9.73 -9.07
CA GLY A 175 -15.10 9.55 -7.64
C GLY A 175 -14.47 10.65 -6.78
N LEU A 176 -13.62 11.51 -7.34
CA LEU A 176 -12.99 12.61 -6.62
C LEU A 176 -13.22 13.96 -7.33
N PRO A 177 -14.02 14.87 -6.74
CA PRO A 177 -14.16 16.23 -7.26
C PRO A 177 -12.80 16.96 -7.33
N GLU A 178 -12.55 17.75 -8.37
CA GLU A 178 -11.28 18.48 -8.50
C GLU A 178 -10.98 19.38 -7.29
N GLU A 179 -11.99 20.06 -6.76
CA GLU A 179 -11.91 20.93 -5.58
C GLU A 179 -11.49 20.19 -4.29
N ALA A 180 -11.66 18.86 -4.27
CA ALA A 180 -11.34 18.01 -3.12
C ALA A 180 -9.94 17.40 -3.19
N ARG A 181 -9.21 17.54 -4.32
CA ARG A 181 -7.87 16.94 -4.50
C ARG A 181 -6.86 17.49 -3.52
N ASP A 182 -6.86 18.81 -3.30
CA ASP A 182 -5.94 19.49 -2.37
C ASP A 182 -6.20 19.16 -0.89
N LYS A 183 -7.30 18.44 -0.60
CA LYS A 183 -7.67 17.98 0.75
C LYS A 183 -7.16 16.57 1.06
N ILE A 184 -6.57 15.88 0.07
CA ILE A 184 -6.05 14.52 0.24
C ILE A 184 -4.53 14.55 0.14
N ASN A 185 -3.87 14.18 1.24
CA ASN A 185 -2.42 14.04 1.31
C ASN A 185 -2.05 12.56 1.35
N ILE A 186 -1.11 12.14 0.51
CA ILE A 186 -0.55 10.79 0.53
C ILE A 186 0.90 10.89 0.97
N ILE A 187 1.23 10.22 2.06
CA ILE A 187 2.56 10.28 2.67
C ILE A 187 3.11 8.86 2.75
N PRO A 188 4.16 8.51 2.00
CA PRO A 188 4.79 7.21 2.14
C PRO A 188 5.56 7.14 3.46
N SER A 189 5.24 6.14 4.30
CA SER A 189 5.99 5.83 5.53
C SER A 189 7.36 5.23 5.23
N ASN A 190 7.55 4.63 4.04
CA ASN A 190 8.84 4.11 3.59
C ASN A 190 9.46 5.06 2.55
N PRO A 191 10.69 5.57 2.77
CA PRO A 191 11.36 6.47 1.82
C PRO A 191 11.68 5.82 0.47
N ALA A 192 11.65 4.49 0.38
CA ALA A 192 11.83 3.74 -0.87
C ALA A 192 10.53 3.57 -1.68
N SER A 193 9.38 3.94 -1.11
CA SER A 193 8.11 3.92 -1.84
C SER A 193 8.05 5.10 -2.81
N ILE A 194 7.38 4.88 -3.93
CA ILE A 194 7.15 5.91 -4.94
C ILE A 194 6.33 7.04 -4.31
N LYS A 195 6.85 8.27 -4.39
CA LYS A 195 6.08 9.44 -3.98
C LYS A 195 5.01 9.71 -5.02
N ASN A 196 3.77 9.46 -4.64
CA ASN A 196 2.59 9.88 -5.38
C ASN A 196 1.88 10.93 -4.55
N ASP A 197 1.83 12.16 -5.05
CA ASP A 197 1.17 13.27 -4.36
C ASP A 197 -0.35 13.23 -4.55
N GLN A 198 -0.86 12.34 -5.41
CA GLN A 198 -2.29 12.21 -5.71
C GLN A 198 -2.76 10.75 -5.69
N PRO A 199 -4.04 10.51 -5.35
CA PRO A 199 -4.64 9.19 -5.43
C PRO A 199 -4.61 8.62 -6.84
N LEU A 200 -4.45 7.31 -6.92
CA LEU A 200 -4.58 6.51 -8.13
C LEU A 200 -6.01 6.62 -8.67
N THR A 201 -6.17 6.95 -9.96
CA THR A 201 -7.49 6.93 -10.60
C THR A 201 -7.70 5.57 -11.27
N LEU A 202 -8.70 4.83 -10.81
CA LEU A 202 -9.13 3.55 -11.34
C LEU A 202 -10.30 3.74 -12.31
N SER A 203 -10.55 2.75 -13.16
CA SER A 203 -11.80 2.72 -13.93
C SER A 203 -13.02 2.50 -13.01
N GLN A 204 -14.22 2.84 -13.47
CA GLN A 204 -15.44 2.49 -12.74
C GLN A 204 -15.65 0.97 -12.73
N GLY A 205 -16.12 0.44 -11.60
CA GLY A 205 -16.32 -0.99 -11.39
C GLY A 205 -15.01 -1.76 -11.21
N THR A 206 -13.94 -1.11 -10.77
CA THR A 206 -12.70 -1.78 -10.36
C THR A 206 -12.79 -2.25 -8.91
N ILE A 207 -13.51 -1.51 -8.05
CA ILE A 207 -13.75 -1.90 -6.66
C ILE A 207 -14.91 -2.90 -6.62
N PRO A 208 -14.73 -4.07 -6.01
CA PRO A 208 -15.74 -5.12 -6.01
C PRO A 208 -16.96 -4.75 -5.16
N ASP A 209 -18.15 -5.13 -5.64
CA ASP A 209 -19.39 -5.12 -4.87
C ASP A 209 -19.77 -6.52 -4.35
N ASN A 210 -19.11 -7.58 -4.83
CA ASN A 210 -19.39 -8.96 -4.47
C ASN A 210 -18.43 -9.49 -3.38
N ALA A 211 -18.94 -9.60 -2.16
CA ALA A 211 -18.20 -10.17 -1.02
C ALA A 211 -18.21 -11.70 -0.95
N LEU A 212 -18.96 -12.41 -1.82
CA LEU A 212 -19.12 -13.87 -1.73
C LEU A 212 -17.79 -14.65 -1.73
N PRO A 213 -16.77 -14.30 -2.54
CA PRO A 213 -15.47 -14.98 -2.49
C PRO A 213 -14.81 -14.92 -1.11
N LEU A 214 -14.95 -13.80 -0.40
CA LEU A 214 -14.41 -13.61 0.95
C LEU A 214 -15.28 -14.30 2.00
N ILE A 215 -16.60 -14.10 1.93
CA ILE A 215 -17.58 -14.67 2.86
C ILE A 215 -17.53 -16.19 2.85
N SER A 216 -17.42 -16.82 1.67
CA SER A 216 -17.34 -18.28 1.55
C SER A 216 -16.19 -18.90 2.34
N ARG A 217 -15.05 -18.19 2.46
CA ARG A 217 -13.92 -18.61 3.30
C ARG A 217 -14.25 -18.54 4.78
N GLY A 218 -14.90 -17.47 5.23
CA GLY A 218 -15.37 -17.32 6.62
C GLY A 218 -16.42 -18.34 7.03
N LEU A 219 -17.36 -18.61 6.11
CA LEU A 219 -18.40 -19.64 6.27
C LEU A 219 -17.87 -21.07 6.12
N LYS A 220 -16.62 -21.25 5.66
CA LYS A 220 -16.01 -22.54 5.30
C LYS A 220 -16.83 -23.34 4.28
N ILE A 221 -17.37 -22.65 3.28
CA ILE A 221 -18.14 -23.23 2.18
C ILE A 221 -17.30 -23.21 0.90
N LEU A 222 -17.41 -24.28 0.09
CA LEU A 222 -16.72 -24.37 -1.20
C LEU A 222 -17.39 -23.45 -2.23
N LYS A 223 -16.78 -22.26 -2.45
CA LYS A 223 -17.03 -21.29 -3.54
C LYS A 223 -18.41 -21.45 -4.22
N PRO A 224 -19.51 -21.11 -3.53
CA PRO A 224 -20.83 -21.23 -4.12
C PRO A 224 -21.04 -20.09 -5.12
N ASP A 225 -21.88 -20.32 -6.13
CA ASP A 225 -22.26 -19.27 -7.11
C ASP A 225 -23.19 -18.22 -6.49
N ALA A 226 -23.94 -18.60 -5.45
CA ALA A 226 -24.84 -17.75 -4.69
C ALA A 226 -24.96 -18.28 -3.25
N LEU A 227 -25.48 -17.47 -2.33
CA LEU A 227 -25.65 -17.85 -0.93
C LEU A 227 -27.14 -18.03 -0.56
N PRO A 228 -27.78 -19.14 -0.98
CA PRO A 228 -29.19 -19.38 -0.67
C PRO A 228 -29.41 -19.63 0.83
N ASP A 229 -30.60 -19.30 1.33
CA ASP A 229 -30.95 -19.40 2.75
C ASP A 229 -30.62 -20.75 3.38
N TRP A 230 -30.95 -21.85 2.69
CA TRP A 230 -30.70 -23.20 3.22
C TRP A 230 -29.20 -23.46 3.46
N LEU A 231 -28.33 -22.93 2.61
CA LEU A 231 -26.88 -23.11 2.69
C LEU A 231 -26.30 -22.22 3.79
N LEU A 232 -26.75 -20.96 3.88
CA LEU A 232 -26.34 -20.06 4.94
C LEU A 232 -26.78 -20.62 6.30
N ARG A 233 -28.05 -20.99 6.47
CA ARG A 233 -28.57 -21.58 7.70
C ARG A 233 -27.77 -22.80 8.14
N GLN A 234 -27.42 -23.68 7.19
CA GLN A 234 -26.59 -24.83 7.46
C GLN A 234 -25.20 -24.41 8.02
N ALA A 235 -24.56 -23.43 7.41
CA ALA A 235 -23.26 -22.92 7.87
C ALA A 235 -23.33 -22.21 9.24
N LEU A 236 -24.48 -21.61 9.57
CA LEU A 236 -24.74 -20.98 10.87
C LEU A 236 -25.19 -21.97 11.96
N GLY A 237 -25.32 -23.26 11.65
CA GLY A 237 -25.81 -24.28 12.58
C GLY A 237 -27.31 -24.20 12.89
N LEU A 238 -28.07 -23.50 12.04
CA LEU A 238 -29.52 -23.38 12.14
C LEU A 238 -30.23 -24.56 11.44
N PRO A 239 -31.50 -24.84 11.80
CA PRO A 239 -32.28 -25.87 11.10
C PRO A 239 -32.34 -25.57 9.59
N PRO A 240 -32.03 -26.55 8.72
CA PRO A 240 -32.02 -26.35 7.28
C PRO A 240 -33.43 -26.03 6.76
N GLY A 241 -33.53 -25.04 5.88
CA GLY A 241 -34.80 -24.59 5.30
C GLY A 241 -34.63 -23.34 4.46
N ASN A 242 -35.70 -22.91 3.78
CA ASN A 242 -35.73 -21.68 2.98
C ASN A 242 -36.31 -20.49 3.75
N GLU A 243 -36.31 -20.57 5.08
CA GLU A 243 -36.72 -19.45 5.92
C GLU A 243 -35.54 -18.48 6.03
N PRO A 244 -35.79 -17.15 6.06
CA PRO A 244 -34.72 -16.19 6.24
C PRO A 244 -33.96 -16.45 7.54
N VAL A 245 -32.67 -16.13 7.54
CA VAL A 245 -31.85 -16.18 8.75
C VAL A 245 -32.39 -15.15 9.74
N PRO A 246 -32.64 -15.51 11.01
CA PRO A 246 -33.05 -14.53 12.01
C PRO A 246 -31.94 -13.53 12.32
N ASP A 247 -32.31 -12.29 12.66
CA ASP A 247 -31.36 -11.30 13.14
C ASP A 247 -30.58 -11.80 14.36
N GLY A 248 -29.26 -11.65 14.31
CA GLY A 248 -28.37 -12.09 15.37
C GLY A 248 -26.92 -12.20 14.95
N VAL A 249 -26.08 -12.55 15.93
CA VAL A 249 -24.64 -12.81 15.74
C VAL A 249 -24.36 -14.29 15.90
N TYR A 250 -23.74 -14.88 14.90
CA TYR A 250 -23.48 -16.30 14.77
C TYR A 250 -21.98 -16.56 14.63
N LEU A 251 -21.45 -17.40 15.52
CA LEU A 251 -20.10 -17.94 15.39
C LEU A 251 -20.15 -19.20 14.53
N ILE A 252 -19.47 -19.17 13.38
CA ILE A 252 -19.45 -20.28 12.42
C ILE A 252 -18.58 -21.39 12.99
N ARG A 253 -19.05 -22.63 12.90
CA ARG A 253 -18.35 -23.81 13.40
C ARG A 253 -18.56 -25.00 12.48
N ASP A 254 -17.49 -25.72 12.22
CA ASP A 254 -17.51 -27.00 11.52
C ASP A 254 -16.58 -28.01 12.20
N ASP A 255 -16.49 -29.22 11.63
CA ASP A 255 -15.62 -30.29 12.14
C ASP A 255 -14.12 -29.94 12.06
N LEU A 256 -13.75 -28.89 11.32
CA LEU A 256 -12.38 -28.39 11.17
C LEU A 256 -12.07 -27.22 12.12
N GLY A 257 -13.02 -26.84 12.98
CA GLY A 257 -12.86 -25.82 14.03
C GLY A 257 -13.68 -24.55 13.78
N PRO A 258 -13.39 -23.47 14.51
CA PRO A 258 -14.10 -22.19 14.35
C PRO A 258 -13.83 -21.56 12.97
N GLY A 259 -14.87 -20.96 12.39
CA GLY A 259 -14.83 -20.15 11.17
C GLY A 259 -14.73 -18.66 11.49
N GLY A 260 -15.45 -17.83 10.73
CA GLY A 260 -15.64 -16.41 11.03
C GLY A 260 -16.84 -16.12 11.95
N VAL A 261 -17.21 -14.85 12.03
CA VAL A 261 -18.46 -14.40 12.67
C VAL A 261 -19.39 -13.83 11.60
N PHE A 262 -20.62 -14.33 11.55
CA PHE A 262 -21.67 -13.81 10.66
C PHE A 262 -22.70 -13.05 11.49
N VAL A 263 -23.11 -11.89 11.02
CA VAL A 263 -24.11 -11.02 11.63
C VAL A 263 -25.22 -10.80 10.61
N GLU A 264 -26.44 -11.17 10.98
CA GLU A 264 -27.64 -10.84 10.22
C GLU A 264 -28.34 -9.66 10.87
N GLY A 265 -28.64 -8.62 10.08
CA GLY A 265 -29.31 -7.40 10.51
C GLY A 265 -28.38 -6.27 10.96
N ASP A 266 -28.98 -5.14 11.28
CA ASP A 266 -28.28 -3.88 11.56
C ASP A 266 -27.64 -3.83 12.96
N LEU A 267 -26.38 -3.40 13.05
CA LEU A 267 -25.69 -3.16 14.31
C LEU A 267 -25.89 -1.71 14.78
N THR A 268 -26.34 -1.54 16.03
CA THR A 268 -26.34 -0.23 16.69
C THR A 268 -24.93 0.18 17.10
N GLN A 269 -24.13 -0.78 17.57
CA GLN A 269 -22.72 -0.59 17.93
C GLN A 269 -21.88 -1.83 17.59
N LEU A 270 -20.67 -1.59 17.10
CA LEU A 270 -19.58 -2.56 16.96
C LEU A 270 -18.36 -1.99 17.69
N LEU A 271 -17.92 -2.66 18.75
CA LEU A 271 -16.82 -2.21 19.60
C LEU A 271 -15.62 -3.13 19.43
N LEU A 272 -14.45 -2.51 19.22
CA LEU A 272 -13.15 -3.20 19.12
C LEU A 272 -12.27 -2.79 20.29
N GLY A 273 -11.72 -3.77 21.01
CA GLY A 273 -10.87 -3.50 22.16
C GLY A 273 -9.90 -4.63 22.45
N ILE A 274 -8.96 -4.36 23.34
CA ILE A 274 -7.92 -5.30 23.73
C ILE A 274 -7.95 -5.49 25.25
N GLU A 275 -7.79 -6.74 25.68
CA GLU A 275 -7.57 -7.09 27.09
C GLU A 275 -6.36 -8.00 27.21
N THR A 276 -5.21 -7.45 27.62
CA THR A 276 -3.93 -8.17 27.68
C THR A 276 -3.56 -8.73 26.31
N ASP A 277 -3.69 -10.05 26.09
CA ASP A 277 -3.38 -10.75 24.84
C ASP A 277 -4.66 -11.20 24.09
N TRP A 278 -5.82 -10.69 24.49
CA TRP A 278 -7.11 -11.01 23.90
C TRP A 278 -7.58 -9.87 23.01
N GLN A 279 -7.95 -10.19 21.77
CA GLN A 279 -8.77 -9.33 20.93
C GLN A 279 -10.23 -9.51 21.34
N ILE A 280 -10.90 -8.40 21.65
CA ILE A 280 -12.32 -8.38 22.00
C ILE A 280 -13.08 -7.66 20.88
N ILE A 281 -14.18 -8.25 20.45
CA ILE A 281 -15.15 -7.65 19.54
C ILE A 281 -16.52 -7.79 20.19
N GLN A 282 -17.24 -6.69 20.34
CA GLN A 282 -18.58 -6.67 20.92
C GLN A 282 -19.58 -6.10 19.92
N PHE A 283 -20.69 -6.80 19.77
CA PHE A 283 -21.78 -6.50 18.86
C PHE A 283 -23.02 -6.13 19.65
N GLN A 284 -23.69 -5.06 19.25
CA GLN A 284 -24.97 -4.68 19.82
C GLN A 284 -26.02 -4.57 18.72
N GLN A 285 -27.14 -5.28 18.91
CA GLN A 285 -28.36 -5.12 18.13
C GLN A 285 -29.49 -4.84 19.10
N GLU A 286 -30.10 -3.65 18.99
CA GLU A 286 -31.14 -3.20 19.92
C GLU A 286 -30.69 -3.34 21.40
N GLU A 287 -31.39 -4.15 22.19
CA GLU A 287 -31.08 -4.43 23.61
C GLU A 287 -30.20 -5.67 23.82
N LYS A 288 -29.83 -6.38 22.75
CA LYS A 288 -29.03 -7.60 22.82
C LYS A 288 -27.56 -7.30 22.57
N THR A 289 -26.70 -7.95 23.34
CA THR A 289 -25.24 -7.83 23.24
C THR A 289 -24.61 -9.19 23.06
N TRP A 290 -23.70 -9.29 22.10
CA TRP A 290 -22.82 -10.43 21.90
C TRP A 290 -21.38 -9.97 22.03
N GLN A 291 -20.50 -10.85 22.49
CA GLN A 291 -19.09 -10.55 22.60
C GLN A 291 -18.27 -11.76 22.23
N ILE A 292 -17.31 -11.59 21.35
CA ILE A 292 -16.28 -12.59 21.07
C ILE A 292 -14.94 -12.08 21.59
N LYS A 293 -14.30 -12.90 22.42
CA LYS A 293 -12.90 -12.72 22.81
C LYS A 293 -12.11 -13.87 22.20
N PHE A 294 -11.01 -13.56 21.53
CA PHE A 294 -10.09 -14.60 21.07
C PHE A 294 -8.65 -14.21 21.34
N ASN A 295 -7.83 -15.22 21.59
CA ASN A 295 -6.41 -15.06 21.89
C ASN A 295 -5.61 -15.85 20.86
N PRO A 296 -5.00 -15.19 19.86
CA PRO A 296 -4.25 -15.89 18.81
C PRO A 296 -3.10 -16.76 19.35
N PRO A 297 -2.27 -16.31 20.31
CA PRO A 297 -1.19 -17.14 20.86
C PRO A 297 -1.64 -18.43 21.55
N SER A 298 -2.74 -18.37 22.30
CA SER A 298 -3.26 -19.51 23.07
C SER A 298 -4.35 -20.32 22.36
N GLN A 299 -4.81 -19.85 21.19
CA GLN A 299 -5.85 -20.48 20.36
C GLN A 299 -7.14 -20.74 21.13
N LYS A 300 -7.58 -19.74 21.90
CA LYS A 300 -8.81 -19.81 22.69
C LYS A 300 -9.82 -18.80 22.22
N ILE A 301 -11.08 -19.20 22.23
CA ILE A 301 -12.23 -18.37 21.88
C ILE A 301 -13.25 -18.45 23.01
N ASN A 302 -13.78 -17.29 23.36
CA ASN A 302 -14.87 -17.12 24.29
C ASN A 302 -15.95 -16.30 23.59
N PHE A 303 -17.12 -16.91 23.39
CA PHE A 303 -18.25 -16.26 22.72
C PHE A 303 -19.43 -16.15 23.69
N ILE A 304 -19.75 -14.93 24.08
CA ILE A 304 -20.86 -14.59 24.96
C ILE A 304 -22.04 -14.18 24.09
N THR A 305 -23.17 -14.83 24.31
CA THR A 305 -24.46 -14.56 23.67
C THR A 305 -25.50 -14.23 24.74
N PRO A 306 -26.65 -13.62 24.36
CA PRO A 306 -27.75 -13.41 25.30
C PRO A 306 -28.26 -14.71 25.97
N ASP A 307 -28.11 -15.86 25.29
CA ASP A 307 -28.61 -17.16 25.76
C ASP A 307 -27.56 -17.96 26.55
N GLY A 308 -26.31 -17.50 26.59
CA GLY A 308 -25.23 -18.18 27.30
C GLY A 308 -23.84 -17.92 26.73
N GLN A 309 -22.85 -18.60 27.30
CA GLN A 309 -21.45 -18.49 26.91
C GLN A 309 -20.97 -19.79 26.27
N ILE A 310 -20.13 -19.67 25.25
CA ILE A 310 -19.49 -20.80 24.59
C ILE A 310 -17.98 -20.59 24.57
N ASP A 311 -17.26 -21.56 25.12
CA ASP A 311 -15.81 -21.61 25.09
C ASP A 311 -15.36 -22.64 24.05
N ASP A 312 -14.36 -22.29 23.26
CA ASP A 312 -13.85 -23.12 22.17
C ASP A 312 -12.33 -23.04 22.10
N ASP A 313 -11.69 -24.15 21.71
CA ASP A 313 -10.25 -24.24 21.52
C ASP A 313 -9.99 -24.31 20.00
N GLY A 314 -9.47 -23.23 19.43
CA GLY A 314 -9.19 -23.14 17.99
C GLY A 314 -8.78 -21.73 17.55
N LEU A 315 -8.31 -21.63 16.31
CA LEU A 315 -7.97 -20.37 15.66
C LEU A 315 -9.19 -19.83 14.91
N LEU A 316 -9.75 -18.73 15.41
CA LEU A 316 -10.80 -17.99 14.71
C LEU A 316 -10.27 -17.50 13.36
N ILE A 317 -11.03 -17.69 12.27
CA ILE A 317 -10.78 -16.94 11.05
C ILE A 317 -11.18 -15.49 11.37
N PRO A 318 -10.26 -14.51 11.39
CA PRO A 318 -10.53 -13.15 11.85
C PRO A 318 -11.33 -12.34 10.82
N LEU A 319 -12.50 -12.85 10.43
CA LEU A 319 -13.42 -12.29 9.45
C LEU A 319 -14.79 -12.11 10.09
N ILE A 320 -15.24 -10.87 10.15
CA ILE A 320 -16.60 -10.48 10.55
C ILE A 320 -17.38 -10.15 9.28
N MET A 321 -18.49 -10.84 9.06
CA MET A 321 -19.38 -10.68 7.91
C MET A 321 -20.71 -10.14 8.40
N ILE A 322 -21.08 -8.93 8.00
CA ILE A 322 -22.26 -8.22 8.47
C ILE A 322 -23.20 -8.01 7.30
N ASN A 323 -24.29 -8.78 7.23
CA ASN A 323 -25.38 -8.49 6.32
C ASN A 323 -26.31 -7.44 6.94
N GLY A 324 -25.93 -6.17 6.82
CA GLY A 324 -26.62 -5.03 7.41
C GLY A 324 -25.73 -3.79 7.46
N GLN A 325 -26.21 -2.75 8.14
CA GLN A 325 -25.45 -1.51 8.38
C GLN A 325 -24.81 -1.49 9.79
N VAL A 326 -23.69 -0.79 9.93
CA VAL A 326 -23.03 -0.54 11.23
C VAL A 326 -23.15 0.93 11.59
N LYS A 327 -24.05 1.23 12.53
CA LYS A 327 -24.34 2.62 12.92
C LYS A 327 -23.20 3.31 13.65
N ASN A 328 -22.41 2.57 14.43
CA ASN A 328 -21.23 3.08 15.14
C ASN A 328 -20.19 1.98 15.28
N LEU A 329 -19.04 2.13 14.62
CA LEU A 329 -17.83 1.35 14.83
C LEU A 329 -16.85 2.17 15.68
N THR A 330 -16.51 1.65 16.85
CA THR A 330 -15.84 2.43 17.90
C THR A 330 -14.76 1.62 18.61
N GLY A 331 -13.72 2.30 19.09
CA GLY A 331 -12.76 1.74 20.04
C GLY A 331 -13.39 1.60 21.43
N GLY A 332 -13.13 0.48 22.10
CA GLY A 332 -13.66 0.20 23.42
C GLY A 332 -12.56 -0.19 24.41
N GLN A 333 -12.79 0.13 25.68
CA GLN A 333 -11.98 -0.37 26.79
C GLN A 333 -12.77 -1.38 27.62
N PRO A 334 -12.12 -2.42 28.18
CA PRO A 334 -12.79 -3.37 29.06
C PRO A 334 -13.35 -2.68 30.31
N GLY A 335 -14.65 -2.81 30.53
CA GLY A 335 -15.35 -2.41 31.75
C GLY A 335 -15.12 -3.39 32.91
N GLN A 336 -15.67 -3.06 34.08
CA GLN A 336 -15.55 -3.90 35.28
C GLN A 336 -16.27 -5.24 35.17
N ASP A 337 -17.29 -5.31 34.31
CA ASP A 337 -18.07 -6.50 33.98
C ASP A 337 -17.45 -7.34 32.85
N GLY A 338 -16.32 -6.89 32.30
CA GLY A 338 -15.62 -7.56 31.21
C GLY A 338 -16.21 -7.33 29.82
N PHE A 339 -17.25 -6.48 29.69
CA PHE A 339 -17.77 -5.98 28.43
C PHE A 339 -17.03 -4.71 28.01
N LEU A 340 -16.99 -4.42 26.72
CA LEU A 340 -16.40 -3.18 26.21
C LEU A 340 -17.34 -1.99 26.45
N ILE A 341 -16.75 -0.90 26.92
CA ILE A 341 -17.39 0.41 27.02
C ILE A 341 -16.78 1.30 25.92
N PRO A 342 -17.59 2.04 25.14
CA PRO A 342 -17.09 2.99 24.15
C PRO A 342 -16.13 3.98 24.80
N SER A 343 -14.94 4.14 24.22
CA SER A 343 -13.96 5.12 24.67
C SER A 343 -13.49 5.95 23.48
N ALA A 344 -13.61 7.27 23.62
CA ALA A 344 -13.04 8.23 22.70
C ALA A 344 -11.65 8.72 23.18
N GLU A 345 -11.10 8.12 24.24
CA GLU A 345 -9.78 8.50 24.74
C GLU A 345 -8.70 8.21 23.70
N GLU A 346 -7.77 9.15 23.57
CA GLU A 346 -6.73 9.14 22.54
C GLU A 346 -5.82 7.90 22.60
N GLU A 347 -5.63 7.32 23.78
CA GLU A 347 -4.75 6.15 23.99
C GLU A 347 -5.47 4.80 23.83
N THR A 348 -6.78 4.80 23.52
CA THR A 348 -7.53 3.55 23.38
C THR A 348 -7.02 2.73 22.20
N LEU A 349 -6.54 1.52 22.50
CA LEU A 349 -6.11 0.55 21.50
C LEU A 349 -7.27 -0.37 21.14
N SER A 350 -7.50 -0.54 19.84
CA SER A 350 -8.63 -1.30 19.30
C SER A 350 -8.22 -2.65 18.73
N ILE A 351 -6.99 -2.76 18.21
CA ILE A 351 -6.52 -3.94 17.47
C ILE A 351 -5.23 -4.49 18.07
N LEU A 352 -5.27 -5.76 18.48
CA LEU A 352 -4.13 -6.52 19.00
C LEU A 352 -3.02 -6.65 17.95
N SER A 353 -1.75 -6.59 18.38
CA SER A 353 -0.62 -6.94 17.51
C SER A 353 -0.74 -8.41 17.06
N ASP A 354 -0.30 -8.71 15.84
CA ASP A 354 -0.41 -10.02 15.17
C ASP A 354 -1.84 -10.50 14.81
N CYS A 355 -2.88 -9.69 15.04
CA CYS A 355 -4.24 -10.00 14.61
C CYS A 355 -4.56 -9.28 13.28
N ARG A 356 -4.91 -10.04 12.22
CA ARG A 356 -5.40 -9.48 10.95
C ARG A 356 -6.93 -9.54 10.88
N LEU A 357 -7.59 -8.55 11.46
CA LEU A 357 -9.05 -8.48 11.48
C LEU A 357 -9.60 -7.93 10.15
N THR A 358 -10.55 -8.63 9.56
CA THR A 358 -11.30 -8.15 8.38
C THR A 358 -12.77 -8.00 8.74
N ILE A 359 -13.34 -6.84 8.46
CA ILE A 359 -14.75 -6.51 8.69
C ILE A 359 -15.36 -6.20 7.33
N VAL A 360 -16.34 -7.00 6.90
CA VAL A 360 -17.09 -6.77 5.67
C VAL A 360 -18.56 -6.55 6.01
N SER A 361 -19.14 -5.47 5.47
CA SER A 361 -20.55 -5.11 5.67
C SER A 361 -21.25 -4.92 4.32
N SER A 362 -22.46 -5.44 4.18
CA SER A 362 -23.27 -5.19 2.98
C SER A 362 -23.70 -3.72 2.89
N GLY A 363 -24.11 -3.14 4.02
CA GLY A 363 -24.50 -1.73 4.15
C GLY A 363 -23.39 -0.81 4.65
N LYS A 364 -23.79 0.43 4.94
CA LYS A 364 -22.94 1.53 5.40
C LYS A 364 -22.29 1.27 6.76
N ILE A 365 -21.04 1.69 6.91
CA ILE A 365 -20.27 1.63 8.16
C ILE A 365 -19.92 3.05 8.61
N ASN A 366 -20.38 3.46 9.79
CA ASN A 366 -19.96 4.71 10.41
C ASN A 366 -18.87 4.45 11.45
N ILE A 367 -17.66 4.93 11.21
CA ILE A 367 -16.56 4.87 12.16
C ILE A 367 -16.57 6.17 12.97
N THR A 368 -16.76 6.07 14.29
CA THR A 368 -17.03 7.25 15.14
C THR A 368 -15.88 7.67 16.04
N THR A 369 -14.88 6.82 16.23
CA THR A 369 -13.65 7.13 16.99
C THR A 369 -12.42 6.63 16.26
N SER A 370 -11.25 7.02 16.74
CA SER A 370 -9.99 6.43 16.31
C SER A 370 -9.97 4.91 16.54
N LEU A 371 -9.38 4.17 15.61
CA LEU A 371 -9.14 2.73 15.68
C LEU A 371 -7.63 2.50 15.59
N LYS A 372 -6.96 2.48 16.74
CA LYS A 372 -5.50 2.40 16.82
C LYS A 372 -5.05 0.97 17.05
N ALA A 373 -4.00 0.55 16.34
CA ALA A 373 -3.37 -0.74 16.55
C ALA A 373 -2.35 -0.70 17.70
N GLN A 374 -2.21 -1.81 18.41
CA GLN A 374 -1.13 -2.03 19.36
C GLN A 374 0.23 -2.02 18.63
N GLY A 375 1.19 -1.26 19.15
CA GLY A 375 2.52 -1.13 18.54
C GLY A 375 2.62 -0.06 17.44
N LEU A 376 1.59 0.78 17.27
CA LEU A 376 1.68 2.01 16.49
C LEU A 376 2.53 3.05 17.23
N GLU A 377 3.60 3.51 16.60
CA GLU A 377 4.46 4.59 17.09
C GLU A 377 4.51 5.72 16.07
N TRP A 378 4.60 6.97 16.53
CA TRP A 378 4.79 8.14 15.67
C TRP A 378 6.24 8.61 15.76
N LYS A 379 6.94 8.68 14.62
CA LYS A 379 8.32 9.18 14.51
C LYS A 379 8.34 10.32 13.51
N GLU A 380 8.66 11.52 13.98
CA GLU A 380 8.72 12.73 13.15
C GLU A 380 7.44 12.99 12.32
N GLY A 381 6.27 12.64 12.89
CA GLY A 381 4.97 12.80 12.22
C GLY A 381 4.60 11.70 11.22
N ILE A 382 5.41 10.64 11.10
CA ILE A 382 5.15 9.48 10.26
C ILE A 382 4.80 8.28 11.16
N PRO A 383 3.71 7.53 10.88
CA PRO A 383 3.37 6.35 11.64
C PRO A 383 4.33 5.21 11.28
N TYR A 384 4.71 4.45 12.30
CA TYR A 384 5.52 3.26 12.21
C TYR A 384 4.82 2.13 12.96
N LEU A 385 4.61 1.00 12.28
CA LEU A 385 4.13 -0.22 12.91
C LEU A 385 5.31 -1.16 13.11
N ARG A 386 5.42 -1.71 14.34
CA ARG A 386 6.49 -2.66 14.66
C ARG A 386 6.40 -3.95 13.83
N GLN A 387 5.20 -4.32 13.38
CA GLN A 387 4.95 -5.48 12.55
C GLN A 387 4.59 -5.04 11.12
N PRO A 388 5.04 -5.79 10.09
CA PRO A 388 4.68 -5.51 8.73
C PRO A 388 3.21 -5.89 8.50
N ASP A 389 2.48 -4.99 7.86
CA ASP A 389 1.06 -5.05 7.47
C ASP A 389 0.07 -4.45 8.46
N SER A 390 -0.98 -3.84 7.89
CA SER A 390 -2.05 -3.24 8.65
C SER A 390 -2.92 -4.33 9.29
N PRO A 391 -3.22 -4.26 10.60
CA PRO A 391 -3.91 -5.32 11.30
C PRO A 391 -5.43 -5.30 11.11
N LEU A 392 -5.96 -4.32 10.37
CA LEU A 392 -7.39 -4.13 10.17
C LEU A 392 -7.72 -3.85 8.70
N THR A 393 -8.70 -4.56 8.16
CA THR A 393 -9.32 -4.25 6.85
C THR A 393 -10.82 -4.03 7.07
N ILE A 394 -11.35 -2.91 6.60
CA ILE A 394 -12.79 -2.59 6.68
C ILE A 394 -13.31 -2.42 5.25
N TRP A 395 -14.36 -3.16 4.92
CA TRP A 395 -15.00 -3.12 3.61
C TRP A 395 -16.51 -2.94 3.74
N SER A 396 -17.05 -1.96 3.03
CA SER A 396 -18.48 -1.85 2.77
C SER A 396 -18.74 -2.11 1.29
N THR A 397 -19.60 -3.08 0.96
CA THR A 397 -19.83 -3.51 -0.43
C THR A 397 -20.91 -2.69 -1.14
N GLY A 398 -21.97 -2.30 -0.43
CA GLY A 398 -23.17 -1.71 -1.03
C GLY A 398 -24.10 -2.72 -1.70
N LYS A 399 -23.91 -4.02 -1.44
CA LYS A 399 -24.71 -5.10 -2.00
C LYS A 399 -25.01 -6.15 -0.93
N ASP A 400 -26.28 -6.49 -0.77
CA ASP A 400 -26.75 -7.51 0.17
C ASP A 400 -26.16 -8.89 -0.16
N PHE A 401 -25.73 -9.63 0.87
CA PHE A 401 -24.98 -10.87 0.67
C PHE A 401 -25.82 -12.04 0.15
N GLN A 402 -27.14 -12.00 0.33
CA GLN A 402 -28.04 -13.10 -0.02
C GLN A 402 -28.89 -12.77 -1.25
N THR A 403 -29.55 -11.61 -1.22
CA THR A 403 -30.49 -11.16 -2.24
C THR A 403 -29.80 -10.54 -3.45
N GLU A 404 -28.53 -10.17 -3.30
CA GLU A 404 -27.74 -9.45 -4.29
C GLU A 404 -28.32 -8.07 -4.68
N GLU A 405 -29.29 -7.56 -3.91
CA GLU A 405 -29.84 -6.23 -4.12
C GLU A 405 -28.85 -5.15 -3.69
N GLN A 406 -28.85 -4.03 -4.42
CA GLN A 406 -28.03 -2.86 -4.08
C GLN A 406 -28.62 -2.16 -2.84
N VAL A 407 -27.77 -1.87 -1.86
CA VAL A 407 -28.11 -1.22 -0.60
C VAL A 407 -27.26 0.03 -0.38
N ASP A 408 -27.62 0.88 0.58
CA ASP A 408 -26.81 2.05 0.94
C ASP A 408 -25.51 1.58 1.63
N GLY A 409 -24.47 1.39 0.84
CA GLY A 409 -23.10 1.09 1.26
C GLY A 409 -22.19 2.31 1.25
N GLY A 410 -21.02 2.17 1.88
CA GLY A 410 -20.02 3.21 2.02
C GLY A 410 -19.45 3.28 3.43
N ILE A 411 -18.37 4.02 3.59
CA ILE A 411 -17.71 4.23 4.88
C ILE A 411 -17.82 5.72 5.23
N ASN A 412 -18.37 6.01 6.41
CA ASN A 412 -18.40 7.37 6.94
C ASN A 412 -17.42 7.48 8.11
N LEU A 413 -16.58 8.51 8.09
CA LEU A 413 -15.66 8.85 9.18
C LEU A 413 -16.25 10.03 9.95
N LEU A 414 -16.89 9.74 11.09
CA LEU A 414 -17.72 10.67 11.85
C LEU A 414 -17.13 10.93 13.24
N SER A 415 -16.18 11.87 13.35
CA SER A 415 -15.57 12.20 14.65
C SER A 415 -16.20 13.43 15.27
N GLN A 416 -16.69 13.30 16.51
CA GLN A 416 -17.17 14.43 17.32
C GLN A 416 -16.06 15.04 18.20
N GLU A 417 -14.88 14.44 18.19
CA GLU A 417 -13.74 14.85 19.00
C GLU A 417 -12.96 16.00 18.34
N ASN A 418 -12.27 16.79 19.16
CA ASN A 418 -11.43 17.89 18.67
C ASN A 418 -10.04 17.42 18.20
N ASN A 419 -9.68 16.17 18.48
CA ASN A 419 -8.40 15.58 18.07
C ASN A 419 -8.51 14.91 16.68
N PRO A 420 -7.40 14.81 15.92
CA PRO A 420 -7.38 14.07 14.66
C PRO A 420 -7.84 12.62 14.85
N MET A 421 -8.69 12.14 13.94
CA MET A 421 -9.15 10.76 13.95
C MET A 421 -8.09 9.89 13.26
N THR A 422 -7.53 8.91 13.96
CA THR A 422 -6.55 7.98 13.38
C THR A 422 -7.15 6.60 13.20
N ILE A 423 -7.06 6.05 11.99
CA ILE A 423 -7.48 4.70 11.65
C ILE A 423 -6.24 3.92 11.20
N THR A 424 -5.85 2.90 11.95
CA THR A 424 -4.79 1.97 11.55
C THR A 424 -5.43 0.80 10.82
N GLY A 425 -5.59 0.93 9.50
CA GLY A 425 -6.37 -0.02 8.71
C GLY A 425 -6.34 0.23 7.21
N ASN A 426 -6.70 -0.79 6.44
CA ASN A 426 -7.04 -0.71 5.03
C ASN A 426 -8.54 -0.46 4.90
N LEU A 427 -8.94 0.56 4.14
CA LEU A 427 -10.34 0.91 3.94
C LEU A 427 -10.76 0.64 2.49
N VAL A 428 -11.82 -0.13 2.28
CA VAL A 428 -12.45 -0.36 0.98
C VAL A 428 -13.89 0.13 1.05
N ALA A 429 -14.17 1.28 0.45
CA ALA A 429 -15.49 1.90 0.46
C ALA A 429 -16.18 1.72 -0.90
N GLY A 430 -16.98 0.66 -1.02
CA GLY A 430 -17.93 0.44 -2.12
C GLY A 430 -19.19 1.30 -1.99
N GLY A 431 -20.17 1.09 -2.87
CA GLY A 431 -21.43 1.84 -2.86
C GLY A 431 -21.23 3.35 -3.01
N GLU A 432 -21.71 4.13 -2.02
CA GLU A 432 -21.60 5.60 -2.01
C GLU A 432 -20.17 6.14 -1.79
N GLY A 433 -19.21 5.27 -1.45
CA GLY A 433 -17.81 5.62 -1.21
C GLY A 433 -17.50 6.08 0.21
N LEU A 434 -16.45 6.90 0.36
CA LEU A 434 -15.98 7.44 1.63
C LEU A 434 -16.53 8.86 1.86
N LYS A 435 -17.13 9.11 3.02
CA LYS A 435 -17.53 10.45 3.47
C LYS A 435 -16.84 10.81 4.77
N ILE A 436 -16.37 12.05 4.89
CA ILE A 436 -15.67 12.53 6.08
C ILE A 436 -16.43 13.71 6.68
N ASP A 437 -16.76 13.58 7.96
CA ASP A 437 -17.33 14.64 8.80
C ASP A 437 -16.66 14.57 10.17
N SER A 438 -15.48 15.19 10.29
CA SER A 438 -14.71 15.26 11.53
C SER A 438 -14.72 16.67 12.08
N LYS A 439 -15.04 16.82 13.37
CA LYS A 439 -15.02 18.13 14.03
C LYS A 439 -13.62 18.72 14.13
N SER A 440 -12.57 17.89 14.19
CA SER A 440 -11.18 18.34 14.22
C SER A 440 -10.70 18.93 12.90
N GLY A 441 -11.39 18.64 11.79
CA GLY A 441 -10.96 19.00 10.44
C GLY A 441 -9.87 18.09 9.86
N GLU A 442 -9.37 17.10 10.61
CA GLU A 442 -8.28 16.22 10.18
C GLU A 442 -8.58 14.74 10.45
N VAL A 443 -8.34 13.90 9.44
CA VAL A 443 -8.44 12.44 9.51
C VAL A 443 -7.21 11.79 8.92
N GLN A 444 -6.70 10.78 9.60
CA GLN A 444 -5.47 10.08 9.27
C GLN A 444 -5.75 8.58 9.10
N VAL A 445 -5.38 8.03 7.95
CA VAL A 445 -5.45 6.59 7.67
C VAL A 445 -4.02 6.06 7.56
N ALA A 446 -3.63 5.22 8.51
CA ALA A 446 -2.36 4.50 8.50
C ALA A 446 -2.57 3.12 7.85
N GLY A 447 -2.43 3.05 6.53
CA GLY A 447 -2.75 1.87 5.71
C GLY A 447 -3.01 2.26 4.26
N SER A 448 -4.01 1.60 3.66
CA SER A 448 -4.45 1.85 2.29
C SER A 448 -5.90 2.35 2.24
N LEU A 449 -6.28 2.97 1.14
CA LEU A 449 -7.65 3.43 0.89
C LEU A 449 -8.06 3.14 -0.55
N ALA A 450 -9.13 2.38 -0.75
CA ALA A 450 -9.80 2.21 -2.03
C ALA A 450 -11.26 2.68 -1.90
N ALA A 451 -11.73 3.57 -2.76
CA ALA A 451 -13.11 4.05 -2.69
C ALA A 451 -13.74 4.33 -4.06
N THR A 452 -15.04 4.02 -4.22
CA THR A 452 -15.80 4.36 -5.45
C THR A 452 -15.92 5.89 -5.60
N ARG A 453 -16.01 6.59 -4.46
CA ARG A 453 -16.04 8.04 -4.37
C ARG A 453 -15.44 8.51 -3.06
N ILE A 454 -14.86 9.71 -3.01
CA ILE A 454 -14.44 10.36 -1.78
C ILE A 454 -15.07 11.75 -1.70
N ASN A 455 -15.74 12.01 -0.57
CA ASN A 455 -16.22 13.33 -0.19
C ASN A 455 -15.58 13.72 1.16
N PRO A 456 -14.49 14.51 1.14
CA PRO A 456 -13.83 14.92 2.38
C PRO A 456 -14.57 16.04 3.12
N GLY A 457 -15.60 16.67 2.52
CA GLY A 457 -16.23 17.86 3.08
C GLY A 457 -15.21 18.98 3.27
N ASP A 458 -15.14 19.57 4.45
CA ASP A 458 -14.14 20.58 4.83
C ASP A 458 -12.88 20.00 5.50
N ASN A 459 -12.77 18.68 5.57
CA ASN A 459 -11.70 17.98 6.27
C ASN A 459 -10.49 17.73 5.38
N GLN A 460 -9.32 17.63 6.00
CA GLN A 460 -8.11 17.06 5.39
C GLN A 460 -8.03 15.57 5.69
N LEU A 461 -7.76 14.78 4.64
CA LEU A 461 -7.50 13.36 4.73
C LEU A 461 -6.02 13.10 4.45
N THR A 462 -5.32 12.50 5.40
CA THR A 462 -3.93 12.07 5.21
C THR A 462 -3.87 10.54 5.20
N VAL A 463 -3.40 9.95 4.10
CA VAL A 463 -3.18 8.50 3.96
C VAL A 463 -1.69 8.21 4.05
N PHE A 464 -1.28 7.48 5.08
CA PHE A 464 0.09 7.04 5.28
C PHE A 464 0.27 5.63 4.69
N THR A 465 1.09 5.53 3.65
CA THR A 465 1.22 4.31 2.83
C THR A 465 2.54 3.61 3.10
N GLY A 466 2.73 2.39 2.60
CA GLY A 466 4.03 1.71 2.72
C GLY A 466 4.40 1.27 4.15
N LEU A 467 3.42 1.17 5.06
CA LEU A 467 3.56 0.46 6.34
C LEU A 467 3.80 -1.05 6.16
N GLN A 468 3.55 -1.56 4.94
CA GLN A 468 3.85 -2.91 4.49
C GLN A 468 5.32 -2.96 4.06
N THR A 469 6.22 -3.31 4.98
CA THR A 469 7.69 -3.24 4.74
C THR A 469 8.35 -4.60 4.50
N GLY A 470 7.59 -5.70 4.48
CA GLY A 470 8.17 -7.04 4.48
C GLY A 470 7.59 -7.94 3.42
N SER A 471 8.47 -8.52 2.60
CA SER A 471 8.23 -9.81 1.97
C SER A 471 7.83 -10.82 3.04
N LEU A 472 6.55 -11.15 3.10
CA LEU A 472 6.10 -12.40 3.67
C LEU A 472 5.32 -13.07 2.57
N GLU A 473 5.54 -14.38 2.46
CA GLU A 473 4.74 -15.28 1.64
C GLU A 473 3.30 -14.76 1.65
N ASP A 474 2.84 -14.25 0.51
CA ASP A 474 1.43 -14.03 0.23
C ASP A 474 0.85 -15.45 0.26
N ASP A 475 0.71 -15.96 1.48
CA ASP A 475 0.22 -17.27 1.75
C ASP A 475 -1.19 -17.22 1.21
N THR A 476 -1.47 -18.13 0.30
CA THR A 476 -2.75 -18.34 -0.39
C THR A 476 -3.98 -18.39 0.56
N GLY A 477 -3.74 -18.31 1.89
CA GLY A 477 -4.66 -18.07 3.00
C GLY A 477 -5.18 -16.64 3.25
N GLY A 478 -4.59 -15.58 2.68
CA GLY A 478 -4.93 -14.18 3.03
C GLY A 478 -6.36 -13.73 2.70
N LEU A 479 -7.02 -13.01 3.61
CA LEU A 479 -8.37 -12.43 3.45
C LEU A 479 -8.36 -11.13 2.63
N ASN A 480 -7.70 -11.17 1.47
CA ASN A 480 -7.51 -9.99 0.63
C ASN A 480 -8.76 -9.69 -0.19
N ILE A 481 -9.00 -8.40 -0.45
CA ILE A 481 -10.05 -7.91 -1.33
C ILE A 481 -9.41 -7.57 -2.67
N TYR A 482 -9.76 -8.29 -3.72
CA TYR A 482 -9.17 -8.14 -5.05
C TYR A 482 -10.00 -7.17 -5.90
N SER A 483 -9.34 -6.47 -6.82
CA SER A 483 -10.03 -5.68 -7.83
C SER A 483 -10.86 -6.56 -8.77
N ASP A 484 -12.03 -6.08 -9.20
CA ASP A 484 -12.89 -6.80 -10.16
C ASP A 484 -12.33 -6.80 -11.58
N LYS A 485 -11.43 -5.86 -11.87
CA LYS A 485 -10.76 -5.71 -13.15
C LYS A 485 -9.26 -5.97 -12.99
N PRO A 486 -8.60 -6.58 -13.97
CA PRO A 486 -7.16 -6.76 -13.91
C PRO A 486 -6.47 -5.42 -14.17
N LEU A 487 -5.47 -5.11 -13.34
CA LEU A 487 -4.71 -3.87 -13.35
C LEU A 487 -3.23 -4.17 -13.54
N ILE A 488 -2.47 -3.19 -14.00
CA ILE A 488 -1.00 -3.16 -13.90
C ILE A 488 -0.55 -2.00 -13.02
N HIS A 489 0.28 -2.29 -12.03
CA HIS A 489 0.72 -1.32 -11.03
C HIS A 489 2.21 -1.46 -10.70
N LEU A 490 2.97 -0.36 -10.83
CA LEU A 490 4.31 -0.25 -10.28
C LEU A 490 4.19 0.10 -8.78
N ASN A 491 4.51 -0.87 -7.94
CA ASN A 491 4.39 -0.74 -6.49
C ASN A 491 5.65 -0.14 -5.85
N GLU A 492 6.83 -0.46 -6.37
CA GLU A 492 8.10 -0.02 -5.78
C GLU A 492 9.11 0.38 -6.86
N PHE A 493 9.75 1.54 -6.64
CA PHE A 493 10.93 2.00 -7.36
C PHE A 493 12.00 2.33 -6.31
N LYS A 494 13.01 1.47 -6.17
CA LYS A 494 14.02 1.61 -5.12
C LYS A 494 15.43 1.63 -5.70
N ILE A 495 16.16 2.73 -5.47
CA ILE A 495 17.59 2.80 -5.79
C ILE A 495 18.35 1.88 -4.82
N ILE A 496 19.03 0.86 -5.37
CA ILE A 496 19.81 -0.11 -4.60
C ILE A 496 21.25 0.37 -4.45
N GLU A 497 21.84 0.83 -5.56
CA GLU A 497 23.27 1.17 -5.63
C GLU A 497 23.47 2.34 -6.59
N TRP A 498 24.35 3.28 -6.19
CA TRP A 498 24.88 4.33 -7.06
C TRP A 498 26.39 4.25 -7.00
N ARG A 499 27.04 4.03 -8.15
CA ARG A 499 28.48 3.79 -8.21
C ARG A 499 29.14 4.52 -9.36
N VAL A 500 30.36 4.98 -9.12
CA VAL A 500 31.24 5.52 -10.15
C VAL A 500 31.90 4.34 -10.85
N ALA A 501 31.61 4.16 -12.14
CA ALA A 501 32.20 3.09 -12.93
C ALA A 501 33.72 3.35 -13.08
N LYS A 502 34.51 2.29 -12.86
CA LYS A 502 35.98 2.37 -12.70
C LYS A 502 36.73 2.71 -13.98
#